data_AF-A0A2S5RFD4-F1
#
_entry.id   AF-A0A2S5RFD4-F1
#
_cell.length_a   1.000
_cell.length_b   1.000
_cell.length_c   1.000
_cell.angle_alpha   90.00
_cell.angle_beta   90.00
_cell.angle_gamma   90.00
#
_symmetry.space_group_name_H-M   'P 1'
#
loop_
_entity.id
_entity.type
_entity.pdbx_description
1 polymer ?
#
loop_
_entity_poly.entity_id
_entity_poly.type
_entity_poly.pdbx_seq_one_letter_code
_entity_poly.pdbx_strand_id
1 'polypeptide(L)'
;MKKILSFLAAISITSTSTPLVVNCNNFKPMDINKIITKHDLGTIKMSNEREILKAINQEKKSFNFQLKDLEIEIIKPTGLDKQFRANIKGKNRYFGQIQVSYVIHDYLSDLKNLNTEAQTYQQQELKKDDLWFNLNYYLGLAEGMIKFNPSVIQYDLVMNALFNLQNAMDESKNGGYKEADKSMLKANLDVARSIALTNKDVSYITIFQQAISDAQTVYDNPNLTINDQRTVIDLETNKLWMAIFTFIQTPNKLSGQNLQQPMIEENEEMGAMKIFGLLEDENFDDKPILQGEQMASTNQQNQLSESVRLNNLILQAQAIGQGNKAINAYATLKKAIGYAEGIASVYTSEHENPISLTTVIVDLQKAIDDFAKTNDLKANKDNLTLLKTQINGILGLNHFRTDNAVATLNSALNKIEEIQGQDLGISQQDIVDQTVIAVRNIIIAFYAQPLKEADYSKLDELIEEAQDLLSDNNKEIEITQRLANQLAKANHIKTLNLKANEQEQIELVEIELSKTIEQFEIEPIRV
;
A
#
# COMPACT_ATOMS: atom_id res chain seq x y z
N MET A 1 -20.09 40.19 -32.00
CA MET A 1 -19.71 40.32 -30.57
C MET A 1 -18.97 41.64 -30.31
N LYS A 2 -19.68 42.75 -30.09
CA LYS A 2 -19.09 44.09 -29.87
C LYS A 2 -19.80 44.90 -28.75
N LYS A 3 -20.21 44.25 -27.65
CA LYS A 3 -20.92 44.89 -26.53
C LYS A 3 -20.57 44.35 -25.13
N ILE A 4 -19.27 44.19 -24.81
CA ILE A 4 -18.81 43.92 -23.43
C ILE A 4 -17.55 44.74 -23.13
N LEU A 5 -17.61 46.06 -23.31
CA LEU A 5 -16.47 46.94 -22.94
C LEU A 5 -16.91 48.31 -22.39
N SER A 6 -18.06 48.38 -21.72
CA SER A 6 -18.63 49.65 -21.23
C SER A 6 -19.00 49.65 -19.74
N PHE A 7 -18.30 48.87 -18.88
CA PHE A 7 -18.65 48.80 -17.44
C PHE A 7 -17.53 49.06 -16.44
N LEU A 8 -16.42 49.69 -16.84
CA LEU A 8 -15.32 50.07 -15.92
C LEU A 8 -14.88 51.52 -16.08
N ALA A 9 -15.83 52.45 -16.06
CA ALA A 9 -15.55 53.87 -15.88
C ALA A 9 -16.69 54.54 -15.11
N ALA A 10 -16.63 54.51 -13.78
CA ALA A 10 -17.14 55.56 -12.88
C ALA A 10 -17.18 55.09 -11.42
N ILE A 11 -16.05 55.18 -10.70
CA ILE A 11 -16.04 55.60 -9.28
C ILE A 11 -14.77 56.43 -9.09
N SER A 12 -14.90 57.75 -9.20
CA SER A 12 -13.89 58.71 -8.77
C SER A 12 -14.24 59.15 -7.36
N ILE A 13 -13.51 58.67 -6.35
CA ILE A 13 -13.47 59.27 -5.02
C ILE A 13 -12.09 59.90 -4.87
N THR A 14 -12.08 61.23 -4.79
CA THR A 14 -10.91 62.05 -4.51
C THR A 14 -10.63 62.00 -3.01
N SER A 15 -9.54 61.34 -2.61
CA SER A 15 -8.87 61.63 -1.35
C SER A 15 -7.37 61.73 -1.60
N THR A 16 -6.83 62.91 -1.31
CA THR A 16 -5.40 63.22 -1.30
C THR A 16 -4.72 62.45 -0.17
N SER A 17 -4.37 61.20 -0.43
CA SER A 17 -3.28 60.51 0.24
C SER A 17 -2.17 60.36 -0.78
N THR A 18 -0.97 60.78 -0.40
CA THR A 18 0.30 60.47 -1.05
C THR A 18 0.24 59.12 -1.78
N PRO A 19 0.62 59.03 -3.07
CA PRO A 19 0.74 57.75 -3.72
C PRO A 19 1.81 56.98 -2.97
N LEU A 20 1.38 56.05 -2.12
CA LEU A 20 2.10 54.82 -1.91
C LEU A 20 2.23 54.21 -3.30
N VAL A 21 3.34 54.53 -3.95
CA VAL A 21 3.90 53.69 -5.00
C VAL A 21 4.21 52.38 -4.29
N VAL A 22 3.20 51.52 -4.18
CA VAL A 22 3.43 50.11 -3.94
C VAL A 22 4.26 49.70 -5.13
N ASN A 23 5.54 49.51 -4.86
CA ASN A 23 6.51 49.00 -5.81
C ASN A 23 6.05 47.60 -6.22
N CYS A 24 5.16 47.51 -7.21
CA CYS A 24 4.78 46.27 -7.88
C CYS A 24 5.90 45.76 -8.80
N ASN A 25 7.12 46.32 -8.74
CA ASN A 25 8.29 45.68 -9.33
C ASN A 25 8.73 44.55 -8.40
N ASN A 26 8.35 43.32 -8.75
CA ASN A 26 9.26 42.18 -8.85
C ASN A 26 8.53 40.84 -9.04
N PHE A 27 7.20 40.81 -9.14
CA PHE A 27 6.51 39.57 -9.51
C PHE A 27 6.46 39.41 -11.03
N LYS A 28 7.60 39.01 -11.62
CA LYS A 28 7.60 38.44 -12.97
C LYS A 28 6.90 37.07 -12.90
N PRO A 29 5.79 36.85 -13.63
CA PRO A 29 5.24 35.52 -13.79
C PRO A 29 6.32 34.57 -14.30
N MET A 30 6.39 33.37 -13.75
CA MET A 30 7.41 32.38 -14.13
C MET A 30 6.77 31.20 -14.85
N ASP A 31 7.34 30.84 -16.00
CA ASP A 31 6.90 29.71 -16.80
C ASP A 31 7.42 28.40 -16.21
N ILE A 32 6.51 27.52 -15.78
CA ILE A 32 6.92 26.23 -15.19
C ILE A 32 7.65 25.35 -16.19
N ASN A 33 7.40 25.48 -17.50
CA ASN A 33 8.07 24.69 -18.53
C ASN A 33 9.56 25.06 -18.66
N LYS A 34 9.94 26.24 -18.16
CA LYS A 34 11.33 26.69 -18.09
C LYS A 34 11.99 26.35 -16.76
N ILE A 35 11.20 26.07 -15.73
CA ILE A 35 11.70 25.72 -14.39
C ILE A 35 11.85 24.20 -14.27
N ILE A 36 10.80 23.45 -14.57
CA ILE A 36 10.79 21.98 -14.54
C ILE A 36 11.30 21.51 -15.89
N THR A 37 12.57 21.17 -15.95
CA THR A 37 13.23 20.79 -17.21
C THR A 37 13.25 19.29 -17.43
N LYS A 38 13.07 18.51 -16.36
CA LYS A 38 13.09 17.06 -16.42
C LYS A 38 11.67 16.53 -16.61
N HIS A 39 11.45 15.87 -17.75
CA HIS A 39 10.19 15.18 -18.04
C HIS A 39 10.07 13.83 -17.33
N ASP A 40 11.14 13.32 -16.71
CA ASP A 40 11.12 12.08 -15.94
C ASP A 40 11.62 12.32 -14.51
N LEU A 41 10.70 12.28 -13.54
CA LEU A 41 11.02 12.47 -12.12
C LEU A 41 11.71 11.24 -11.49
N GLY A 42 11.85 10.13 -12.23
CA GLY A 42 12.45 8.89 -11.74
C GLY A 42 11.50 8.12 -10.83
N THR A 43 12.08 7.38 -9.89
CA THR A 43 11.30 6.59 -8.93
C THR A 43 10.80 7.46 -7.78
N ILE A 44 9.50 7.46 -7.52
CA ILE A 44 8.89 8.13 -6.37
C ILE A 44 8.20 7.11 -5.45
N LYS A 45 8.03 7.49 -4.18
CA LYS A 45 7.48 6.60 -3.15
C LYS A 45 6.00 6.27 -3.33
N MET A 46 5.21 7.21 -3.83
CA MET A 46 3.77 7.00 -4.02
C MET A 46 3.23 8.00 -5.04
N SER A 47 2.18 7.61 -5.75
CA SER A 47 1.51 8.46 -6.72
C SER A 47 0.52 9.40 -6.03
N ASN A 48 1.07 10.43 -5.38
CA ASN A 48 0.30 11.54 -4.81
C ASN A 48 1.00 12.88 -5.07
N GLU A 49 0.23 13.96 -4.90
CA GLU A 49 0.70 15.32 -5.19
C GLU A 49 1.94 15.69 -4.36
N ARG A 50 2.03 15.21 -3.11
CA ARG A 50 3.11 15.56 -2.19
C ARG A 50 4.45 14.94 -2.61
N GLU A 51 4.47 13.67 -3.02
CA GLU A 51 5.71 13.03 -3.47
C GLU A 51 6.14 13.53 -4.85
N ILE A 52 5.20 13.81 -5.74
CA ILE A 52 5.50 14.46 -7.03
C ILE A 52 6.12 15.84 -6.78
N LEU A 53 5.55 16.64 -5.88
CA LEU A 53 6.10 17.93 -5.48
C LEU A 53 7.51 17.82 -4.89
N LYS A 54 7.75 16.82 -4.03
CA LYS A 54 9.10 16.55 -3.49
C LYS A 54 10.08 16.24 -4.61
N ALA A 55 9.71 15.38 -5.57
CA ALA A 55 10.58 15.03 -6.68
C ALA A 55 10.90 16.24 -7.57
N ILE A 56 9.92 17.11 -7.84
CA ILE A 56 10.12 18.39 -8.55
C ILE A 56 11.10 19.29 -7.78
N ASN A 57 10.90 19.48 -6.48
CA ASN A 57 11.77 20.32 -5.65
C ASN A 57 13.19 19.74 -5.50
N GLN A 58 13.35 18.42 -5.57
CA GLN A 58 14.66 17.77 -5.59
C GLN A 58 15.42 18.02 -6.89
N GLU A 59 14.74 18.07 -8.04
CA GLU A 59 15.34 18.40 -9.33
C GLU A 59 15.88 19.84 -9.35
N LYS A 60 15.16 20.78 -8.72
CA LYS A 60 15.48 22.20 -8.72
C LYS A 60 15.56 22.79 -7.33
N LYS A 61 16.67 22.54 -6.63
CA LYS A 61 16.94 23.07 -5.28
C LYS A 61 16.81 24.60 -5.14
N SER A 62 16.95 25.35 -6.24
CA SER A 62 16.78 26.81 -6.28
C SER A 62 15.32 27.27 -6.24
N PHE A 63 14.36 26.37 -6.45
CA PHE A 63 12.93 26.64 -6.38
C PHE A 63 12.27 25.72 -5.35
N ASN A 64 11.52 26.32 -4.43
CA ASN A 64 10.77 25.59 -3.42
C ASN A 64 9.27 25.77 -3.68
N PHE A 65 8.72 24.93 -4.56
CA PHE A 65 7.29 24.92 -4.84
C PHE A 65 6.50 24.41 -3.63
N GLN A 66 5.37 25.03 -3.35
CA GLN A 66 4.36 24.53 -2.40
C GLN A 66 3.17 23.94 -3.15
N LEU A 67 2.36 23.10 -2.50
CA LEU A 67 1.15 22.52 -3.14
C LEU A 67 0.18 23.59 -3.65
N LYS A 68 0.11 24.77 -3.01
CA LYS A 68 -0.73 25.88 -3.47
C LYS A 68 -0.23 26.55 -4.76
N ASP A 69 1.03 26.31 -5.13
CA ASP A 69 1.68 26.92 -6.30
C ASP A 69 1.45 26.12 -7.58
N LEU A 70 0.99 24.87 -7.46
CA LEU A 70 0.81 23.93 -8.57
C LEU A 70 -0.57 23.26 -8.49
N GLU A 71 -1.09 22.90 -9.65
CA GLU A 71 -2.16 21.91 -9.80
C GLU A 71 -1.54 20.65 -10.35
N ILE A 72 -1.65 19.53 -9.63
CA ILE A 72 -1.02 18.27 -10.02
C ILE A 72 -2.14 17.27 -10.30
N GLU A 73 -2.39 17.04 -11.58
CA GLU A 73 -3.31 16.00 -12.03
C GLU A 73 -2.51 14.72 -12.32
N ILE A 74 -2.76 13.68 -11.54
CA ILE A 74 -2.07 12.40 -11.66
C ILE A 74 -2.71 11.56 -12.76
N ILE A 75 -1.88 11.14 -13.71
CA ILE A 75 -2.26 10.24 -14.80
C ILE A 75 -1.72 8.86 -14.44
N LYS A 76 -2.63 7.97 -14.03
CA LYS A 76 -2.29 6.57 -13.76
C LYS A 76 -1.83 5.87 -15.06
N PRO A 77 -0.81 5.01 -15.01
CA PRO A 77 -0.28 4.30 -16.16
C PRO A 77 -1.35 3.43 -16.80
N THR A 78 -1.15 3.16 -18.08
CA THR A 78 -2.13 2.50 -18.92
C THR A 78 -1.57 1.15 -19.38
N GLY A 79 -1.71 0.12 -18.56
CA GLY A 79 -1.23 -1.25 -18.83
C GLY A 79 -0.34 -1.81 -17.72
N LEU A 80 0.48 -2.82 -18.05
CA LEU A 80 1.55 -3.34 -17.16
C LEU A 80 2.72 -2.35 -17.00
N ASP A 81 2.67 -1.23 -17.71
CA ASP A 81 3.72 -0.22 -17.68
C ASP A 81 3.77 0.42 -16.29
N LYS A 82 4.91 0.31 -15.59
CA LYS A 82 5.08 0.88 -14.24
C LYS A 82 5.33 2.40 -14.28
N GLN A 83 5.28 3.00 -15.48
CA GLN A 83 5.57 4.42 -15.68
C GLN A 83 4.29 5.28 -15.64
N PHE A 84 4.08 5.93 -14.51
CA PHE A 84 3.05 6.93 -14.25
C PHE A 84 3.37 8.24 -14.96
N ARG A 85 2.34 9.07 -15.11
CA ARG A 85 2.50 10.45 -15.55
C ARG A 85 1.76 11.41 -14.62
N ALA A 86 2.12 12.68 -14.65
CA ALA A 86 1.34 13.75 -14.04
C ALA A 86 1.37 14.99 -14.92
N ASN A 87 0.22 15.62 -15.07
CA ASN A 87 0.09 16.96 -15.60
C ASN A 87 0.28 17.95 -14.45
N ILE A 88 1.28 18.79 -14.55
CA ILE A 88 1.56 19.85 -13.58
C ILE A 88 1.21 21.16 -14.24
N LYS A 89 0.35 21.95 -13.62
CA LYS A 89 -0.05 23.28 -14.09
C LYS A 89 0.31 24.33 -13.04
N GLY A 90 0.91 25.44 -13.48
CA GLY A 90 1.28 26.53 -12.59
C GLY A 90 0.04 27.26 -12.04
N LYS A 91 0.09 27.65 -10.77
CA LYS A 91 -0.87 28.55 -10.12
C LYS A 91 -0.18 29.80 -9.57
N ASN A 92 -0.97 30.84 -9.30
CA ASN A 92 -0.52 32.12 -8.73
C ASN A 92 0.56 32.81 -9.57
N ARG A 93 1.80 32.81 -9.08
CA ARG A 93 2.96 33.44 -9.74
C ARG A 93 3.57 32.57 -10.84
N TYR A 94 3.10 31.33 -10.98
CA TYR A 94 3.57 30.37 -11.96
C TYR A 94 2.51 30.16 -13.04
N PHE A 95 2.94 30.05 -14.30
CA PHE A 95 2.06 29.78 -15.44
C PHE A 95 2.64 28.68 -16.32
N GLY A 96 1.82 28.11 -17.21
CA GLY A 96 2.21 26.99 -18.08
C GLY A 96 1.78 25.63 -17.52
N GLN A 97 1.98 24.60 -18.35
CA GLN A 97 1.66 23.20 -18.04
C GLN A 97 2.74 22.29 -18.63
N ILE A 98 3.22 21.36 -17.81
CA ILE A 98 4.17 20.31 -18.19
C ILE A 98 3.62 18.95 -17.83
N GLN A 99 3.86 17.97 -18.70
CA GLN A 99 3.68 16.56 -18.36
C GLN A 99 5.02 15.96 -17.94
N VAL A 100 5.01 15.27 -16.81
CA VAL A 100 6.15 14.50 -16.31
C VAL A 100 5.78 13.03 -16.20
N SER A 101 6.75 12.15 -16.35
CA SER A 101 6.68 10.73 -16.05
C SER A 101 7.41 10.40 -14.75
N TYR A 102 7.04 9.29 -14.13
CA TYR A 102 7.72 8.73 -12.95
C TYR A 102 7.37 7.26 -12.80
N VAL A 103 8.15 6.52 -12.02
CA VAL A 103 7.86 5.13 -11.67
C VAL A 103 7.53 5.06 -10.19
N ILE A 104 6.53 4.27 -9.78
CA ILE A 104 6.33 4.02 -8.34
C ILE A 104 7.28 2.91 -7.91
N HIS A 105 7.94 3.14 -6.78
CA HIS A 105 8.78 2.15 -6.14
C HIS A 105 8.03 0.82 -5.89
N ASP A 106 8.66 -0.31 -6.22
CA ASP A 106 8.02 -1.63 -6.15
C ASP A 106 8.11 -2.24 -4.75
N TYR A 107 7.34 -1.68 -3.81
CA TYR A 107 7.30 -2.15 -2.43
C TYR A 107 6.89 -3.62 -2.27
N LEU A 108 6.16 -4.19 -3.24
CA LEU A 108 5.77 -5.60 -3.17
C LEU A 108 6.98 -6.51 -3.43
N SER A 109 7.84 -6.13 -4.38
CA SER A 109 9.11 -6.82 -4.60
C SER A 109 10.03 -6.69 -3.40
N ASP A 110 10.14 -5.51 -2.80
CA ASP A 110 10.90 -5.32 -1.55
C ASP A 110 10.35 -6.16 -0.41
N LEU A 111 9.01 -6.21 -0.25
CA LEU A 111 8.36 -7.02 0.78
C LEU A 111 8.65 -8.51 0.58
N LYS A 112 8.64 -9.02 -0.66
CA LYS A 112 9.02 -10.40 -0.98
C LYS A 112 10.46 -10.70 -0.60
N ASN A 113 11.38 -9.78 -0.91
CA ASN A 113 12.79 -9.94 -0.57
C ASN A 113 12.99 -9.94 0.94
N LEU A 114 12.39 -8.97 1.65
CA LEU A 114 12.50 -8.87 3.10
C LEU A 114 11.84 -10.05 3.82
N ASN A 115 10.69 -10.54 3.32
CA ASN A 115 10.04 -11.74 3.84
C ASN A 115 10.96 -12.96 3.71
N THR A 116 11.65 -13.09 2.59
CA THR A 116 12.65 -14.18 2.38
C THR A 116 13.82 -14.05 3.34
N GLU A 117 14.34 -12.83 3.56
CA GLU A 117 15.40 -12.57 4.52
C GLU A 117 14.95 -12.90 5.96
N ALA A 118 13.76 -12.46 6.35
CA ALA A 118 13.14 -12.73 7.64
C ALA A 118 12.97 -14.24 7.90
N GLN A 119 12.43 -14.97 6.92
CA GLN A 119 12.29 -16.44 7.00
C GLN A 119 13.65 -17.14 7.11
N THR A 120 14.68 -16.65 6.41
CA THR A 120 16.05 -17.19 6.53
C THR A 120 16.64 -16.90 7.92
N TYR A 121 16.42 -15.70 8.43
CA TYR A 121 16.84 -15.30 9.76
C TYR A 121 16.20 -16.17 10.84
N GLN A 122 14.91 -16.52 10.71
CA GLN A 122 14.22 -17.45 11.61
C GLN A 122 14.86 -18.84 11.71
N GLN A 123 15.57 -19.31 10.67
CA GLN A 123 16.21 -20.62 10.68
C GLN A 123 17.51 -20.65 11.50
N GLN A 124 18.00 -19.49 11.94
CA GLN A 124 19.15 -19.41 12.84
C GLN A 124 18.71 -19.81 14.27
N GLU A 125 19.62 -20.27 15.13
CA GLU A 125 19.36 -20.60 16.55
C GLU A 125 19.04 -19.33 17.37
N LEU A 126 17.94 -18.66 17.03
CA LEU A 126 17.47 -17.47 17.70
C LEU A 126 16.77 -17.84 18.99
N LYS A 127 16.93 -16.98 19.99
CA LYS A 127 16.20 -17.11 21.24
C LYS A 127 14.74 -16.72 21.01
N LYS A 128 13.86 -17.64 21.41
CA LYS A 128 12.43 -17.66 21.11
C LYS A 128 11.65 -16.88 22.17
N ASP A 129 11.80 -15.56 22.17
CA ASP A 129 11.21 -14.61 23.13
C ASP A 129 10.11 -13.72 22.50
N ASP A 130 9.71 -12.63 23.17
CA ASP A 130 8.70 -11.68 22.66
C ASP A 130 9.09 -11.07 21.30
N LEU A 131 10.38 -10.86 21.03
CA LEU A 131 10.85 -10.34 19.75
C LEU A 131 10.71 -11.38 18.65
N TRP A 132 10.93 -12.66 18.96
CA TRP A 132 10.63 -13.78 18.07
C TRP A 132 9.15 -13.83 17.71
N PHE A 133 8.25 -13.70 18.69
CA PHE A 133 6.80 -13.70 18.42
C PHE A 133 6.35 -12.48 17.62
N ASN A 134 6.91 -11.30 17.88
CA ASN A 134 6.64 -10.08 17.12
C ASN A 134 7.11 -10.19 15.66
N LEU A 135 8.28 -10.79 15.42
CA LEU A 135 8.76 -11.08 14.06
C LEU A 135 7.80 -12.02 13.31
N ASN A 136 7.38 -13.12 13.94
CA ASN A 136 6.42 -14.06 13.37
C ASN A 136 5.06 -13.43 13.06
N TYR A 137 4.58 -12.55 13.94
CA TYR A 137 3.34 -11.79 13.73
C TYR A 137 3.38 -10.96 12.42
N TYR A 138 4.50 -10.26 12.16
CA TYR A 138 4.65 -9.45 10.96
C TYR A 138 5.06 -10.24 9.71
N LEU A 139 5.70 -11.40 9.88
CA LEU A 139 5.89 -12.37 8.79
C LEU A 139 4.55 -12.88 8.26
N GLY A 140 3.64 -13.31 9.13
CA GLY A 140 2.30 -13.74 8.71
C GLY A 140 1.54 -12.63 7.96
N LEU A 141 1.66 -11.37 8.41
CA LEU A 141 1.14 -10.21 7.67
C LEU A 141 1.74 -10.09 6.26
N ALA A 142 3.07 -10.16 6.15
CA ALA A 142 3.79 -10.02 4.90
C ALA A 142 3.40 -11.12 3.91
N GLU A 143 3.36 -12.38 4.33
CA GLU A 143 2.92 -13.52 3.52
C GLU A 143 1.48 -13.35 3.04
N GLY A 144 0.58 -12.91 3.93
CA GLY A 144 -0.80 -12.58 3.59
C GLY A 144 -0.90 -11.55 2.46
N MET A 145 -0.11 -10.47 2.55
CA MET A 145 -0.06 -9.41 1.53
C MET A 145 0.57 -9.91 0.22
N ILE A 146 1.65 -10.68 0.29
CA ILE A 146 2.30 -11.25 -0.90
C ILE A 146 1.34 -12.18 -1.65
N LYS A 147 0.62 -13.06 -0.91
CA LYS A 147 -0.37 -13.98 -1.48
C LYS A 147 -1.57 -13.25 -2.07
N PHE A 148 -2.00 -12.15 -1.44
CA PHE A 148 -3.07 -11.31 -1.98
C PHE A 148 -2.66 -10.64 -3.30
N ASN A 149 -1.38 -10.31 -3.48
CA ASN A 149 -0.86 -9.61 -4.65
C ASN A 149 -1.63 -8.29 -4.91
N PRO A 150 -1.61 -7.36 -3.93
CA PRO A 150 -2.35 -6.10 -3.99
C PRO A 150 -2.04 -5.31 -5.25
N SER A 151 -3.08 -4.67 -5.79
CA SER A 151 -2.90 -3.80 -6.93
C SER A 151 -2.06 -2.58 -6.58
N VAL A 152 -1.57 -1.92 -7.61
CA VAL A 152 -0.80 -0.66 -7.59
C VAL A 152 -1.61 0.49 -6.94
N ILE A 153 -2.86 0.31 -6.54
CA ILE A 153 -3.65 1.33 -5.83
C ILE A 153 -3.67 1.07 -4.31
N GLN A 154 -3.23 -0.10 -3.86
CA GLN A 154 -3.20 -0.53 -2.45
C GLN A 154 -1.80 -0.41 -1.82
N TYR A 155 -0.94 0.46 -2.37
CA TYR A 155 0.46 0.62 -1.95
C TYR A 155 0.68 0.90 -0.47
N ASP A 156 -0.18 1.72 0.16
CA ASP A 156 -0.01 2.09 1.56
C ASP A 156 -0.03 0.85 2.48
N LEU A 157 -0.78 -0.19 2.11
CA LEU A 157 -0.87 -1.43 2.86
C LEU A 157 0.41 -2.26 2.73
N VAL A 158 0.97 -2.34 1.51
CA VAL A 158 2.24 -3.03 1.24
C VAL A 158 3.40 -2.32 1.92
N MET A 159 3.44 -0.99 1.85
CA MET A 159 4.47 -0.19 2.48
C MET A 159 4.44 -0.32 4.01
N ASN A 160 3.25 -0.29 4.62
CA ASN A 160 3.10 -0.49 6.06
C ASN A 160 3.53 -1.91 6.46
N ALA A 161 3.19 -2.94 5.68
CA ALA A 161 3.64 -4.30 5.94
C ALA A 161 5.18 -4.42 5.87
N LEU A 162 5.80 -3.83 4.84
CA LEU A 162 7.26 -3.77 4.69
C LEU A 162 7.93 -3.08 5.87
N PHE A 163 7.44 -1.89 6.24
CA PHE A 163 8.02 -1.11 7.34
C PHE A 163 7.91 -1.85 8.67
N ASN A 164 6.75 -2.46 8.96
CA ASN A 164 6.57 -3.21 10.19
C ASN A 164 7.45 -4.47 10.25
N LEU A 165 7.57 -5.20 9.14
CA LEU A 165 8.46 -6.36 9.08
C LEU A 165 9.93 -5.95 9.25
N GLN A 166 10.35 -4.86 8.61
CA GLN A 166 11.71 -4.34 8.75
C GLN A 166 12.01 -3.96 10.20
N ASN A 167 11.11 -3.23 10.86
CA ASN A 167 11.28 -2.86 12.25
C ASN A 167 11.35 -4.09 13.15
N ALA A 168 10.46 -5.08 12.94
CA ALA A 168 10.48 -6.31 13.72
C ALA A 168 11.79 -7.08 13.53
N MET A 169 12.30 -7.16 12.30
CA MET A 169 13.62 -7.75 12.03
C MET A 169 14.76 -7.00 12.72
N ASP A 170 14.77 -5.67 12.63
CA ASP A 170 15.80 -4.84 13.24
C ASP A 170 15.75 -4.95 14.77
N GLU A 171 14.56 -4.99 15.35
CA GLU A 171 14.36 -5.23 16.79
C GLU A 171 14.82 -6.63 17.20
N SER A 172 14.53 -7.68 16.43
CA SER A 172 15.04 -9.03 16.72
C SER A 172 16.57 -9.10 16.61
N LYS A 173 17.16 -8.49 15.57
CA LYS A 173 18.61 -8.44 15.38
C LYS A 173 19.33 -7.66 16.49
N ASN A 174 18.76 -6.53 16.92
CA ASN A 174 19.35 -5.67 17.94
C ASN A 174 18.93 -6.04 19.38
N GLY A 175 17.90 -6.87 19.54
CA GLY A 175 17.37 -7.29 20.84
C GLY A 175 18.37 -8.07 21.68
N GLY A 176 19.33 -8.73 21.03
CA GLY A 176 20.46 -9.42 21.66
C GLY A 176 21.39 -8.53 22.49
N TYR A 177 21.21 -7.19 22.49
CA TYR A 177 21.96 -6.25 23.33
C TYR A 177 21.21 -5.79 24.60
N LYS A 178 19.97 -6.26 24.84
CA LYS A 178 19.26 -5.95 26.09
C LYS A 178 19.86 -6.72 27.27
N GLU A 179 19.93 -6.09 28.44
CA GLU A 179 20.36 -6.73 29.68
C GLU A 179 19.48 -7.95 30.00
N ALA A 180 20.11 -9.02 30.50
CA ALA A 180 19.42 -10.24 30.89
C ALA A 180 18.61 -10.07 32.19
N ASP A 181 17.52 -10.83 32.35
CA ASP A 181 16.74 -10.84 33.58
C ASP A 181 17.38 -11.74 34.64
N LYS A 182 17.90 -11.14 35.71
CA LYS A 182 18.56 -11.83 36.82
C LYS A 182 17.67 -11.96 38.05
N SER A 183 16.38 -11.67 37.95
CA SER A 183 15.47 -11.57 39.12
C SER A 183 15.35 -12.88 39.90
N MET A 184 15.23 -14.02 39.20
CA MET A 184 15.11 -15.33 39.84
C MET A 184 16.44 -15.79 40.45
N LEU A 185 17.56 -15.57 39.77
CA LEU A 185 18.91 -15.82 40.31
C LEU A 185 19.15 -15.01 41.59
N LYS A 186 18.73 -13.74 41.60
CA LYS A 186 18.79 -12.86 42.77
C LYS A 186 17.97 -13.41 43.93
N ALA A 187 16.73 -13.81 43.68
CA ALA A 187 15.87 -14.39 44.72
C ALA A 187 16.49 -15.65 45.32
N ASN A 188 17.07 -16.53 44.49
CA ASN A 188 17.77 -17.72 44.97
C ASN A 188 19.02 -17.38 45.79
N LEU A 189 19.80 -16.37 45.37
CA LEU A 189 20.96 -15.88 46.14
C LEU A 189 20.55 -15.34 47.52
N ASP A 190 19.46 -14.59 47.57
CA ASP A 190 18.92 -14.04 48.83
C ASP A 190 18.46 -15.16 49.77
N VAL A 191 17.76 -16.17 49.24
CA VAL A 191 17.38 -17.38 50.00
C VAL A 191 18.62 -18.12 50.49
N ALA A 192 19.58 -18.40 49.62
CA ALA A 192 20.77 -19.17 49.96
C ALA A 192 21.58 -18.52 51.10
N ARG A 193 21.70 -17.19 51.07
CA ARG A 193 22.39 -16.41 52.12
C ARG A 193 21.68 -16.40 53.46
N SER A 194 20.37 -16.65 53.48
CA SER A 194 19.57 -16.68 54.70
C SER A 194 19.66 -18.02 55.45
N ILE A 195 20.18 -19.07 54.82
CA ILE A 195 20.22 -20.42 55.39
C ILE A 195 21.32 -20.51 56.46
N ALA A 196 20.95 -21.01 57.64
CA ALA A 196 21.89 -21.25 58.73
C ALA A 196 22.86 -22.40 58.39
N LEU A 197 24.16 -22.13 58.50
CA LEU A 197 25.22 -23.11 58.22
C LEU A 197 25.62 -23.95 59.46
N THR A 198 25.01 -23.68 60.61
CA THR A 198 25.36 -24.33 61.87
C THR A 198 24.92 -25.79 61.89
N ASN A 199 25.73 -26.64 62.53
CA ASN A 199 25.46 -28.08 62.67
C ASN A 199 25.41 -28.86 61.35
N LYS A 200 25.99 -28.37 60.24
CA LYS A 200 26.18 -29.15 59.00
C LYS A 200 27.61 -29.68 58.89
N ASP A 201 27.84 -30.72 58.08
CA ASP A 201 29.21 -31.16 57.78
C ASP A 201 29.96 -30.11 56.95
N VAL A 202 31.26 -29.97 57.20
CA VAL A 202 32.12 -28.96 56.54
C VAL A 202 32.15 -29.18 55.03
N SER A 203 32.17 -30.44 54.57
CA SER A 203 32.17 -30.76 53.14
C SER A 203 30.92 -30.24 52.42
N TYR A 204 29.72 -30.40 53.00
CA TYR A 204 28.48 -29.87 52.44
C TYR A 204 28.40 -28.34 52.53
N ILE A 205 28.95 -27.73 53.58
CA ILE A 205 29.06 -26.26 53.68
C ILE A 205 29.92 -25.71 52.54
N THR A 206 31.06 -26.35 52.26
CA THR A 206 31.96 -25.92 51.18
C THR A 206 31.29 -26.00 49.82
N ILE A 207 30.62 -27.11 49.49
CA ILE A 207 29.91 -27.27 48.20
C ILE A 207 28.80 -26.22 48.06
N PHE A 208 28.03 -25.98 49.13
CA PHE A 208 26.94 -25.00 49.11
C PHE A 208 27.46 -23.56 48.96
N GLN A 209 28.55 -23.20 49.64
CA GLN A 209 29.18 -21.90 49.50
C GLN A 209 29.80 -21.69 48.12
N GLN A 210 30.33 -22.74 47.49
CA GLN A 210 30.84 -22.68 46.12
C GLN A 210 29.70 -22.35 45.14
N ALA A 211 28.57 -23.04 45.24
CA ALA A 211 27.40 -22.75 44.39
C ALA A 211 26.88 -21.30 44.55
N ILE A 212 26.93 -20.74 45.77
CA ILE A 212 26.61 -19.32 46.01
C ILE A 212 27.63 -18.41 45.31
N SER A 213 28.92 -18.74 45.36
CA SER A 213 29.98 -17.96 44.72
C SER A 213 29.87 -17.97 43.19
N ASP A 214 29.56 -19.13 42.60
CA ASP A 214 29.41 -19.29 41.16
C ASP A 214 28.18 -18.51 40.66
N ALA A 215 27.04 -18.65 41.34
CA ALA A 215 25.84 -17.87 41.08
C ALA A 215 26.05 -16.36 41.25
N GLN A 216 26.84 -15.94 42.24
CA GLN A 216 27.16 -14.52 42.45
C GLN A 216 28.02 -13.97 41.31
N THR A 217 28.96 -14.76 40.78
CA THR A 217 29.79 -14.38 39.63
C THR A 217 28.94 -14.13 38.39
N VAL A 218 27.94 -14.97 38.14
CA VAL A 218 26.98 -14.78 37.05
C VAL A 218 26.10 -13.55 37.30
N TYR A 219 25.60 -13.38 38.53
CA TYR A 219 24.77 -12.23 38.88
C TYR A 219 25.50 -10.89 38.71
N ASP A 220 26.77 -10.81 39.09
CA ASP A 220 27.57 -9.57 39.03
C ASP A 220 28.09 -9.22 37.64
N ASN A 221 28.05 -10.15 36.67
CA ASN A 221 28.56 -9.89 35.32
C ASN A 221 27.67 -8.89 34.55
N PRO A 222 28.12 -7.65 34.29
CA PRO A 222 27.28 -6.62 33.66
C PRO A 222 27.10 -6.84 32.15
N ASN A 223 27.88 -7.74 31.54
CA ASN A 223 27.88 -7.95 30.09
C ASN A 223 26.89 -9.04 29.65
N LEU A 224 26.16 -9.65 30.59
CA LEU A 224 25.18 -10.68 30.25
C LEU A 224 23.96 -10.04 29.58
N THR A 225 23.70 -10.53 28.38
CA THR A 225 22.59 -10.09 27.54
C THR A 225 21.45 -11.08 27.60
N ILE A 226 20.30 -10.71 27.05
CA ILE A 226 19.17 -11.63 26.89
C ILE A 226 19.56 -12.93 26.18
N ASN A 227 20.61 -12.95 25.35
CA ASN A 227 21.12 -14.17 24.72
C ASN A 227 21.70 -15.16 25.74
N ASP A 228 22.29 -14.67 26.84
CA ASP A 228 22.90 -15.48 27.90
C ASP A 228 21.87 -16.07 28.89
N GLN A 229 20.61 -15.62 28.85
CA GLN A 229 19.56 -16.03 29.81
C GLN A 229 19.47 -17.56 30.02
N ARG A 230 19.41 -18.40 28.97
CA ARG A 230 19.16 -19.85 29.13
C ARG A 230 20.43 -20.64 29.40
N THR A 231 21.51 -20.27 28.71
CA THR A 231 22.78 -21.01 28.75
C THR A 231 23.62 -20.67 29.98
N VAL A 232 23.44 -19.47 30.53
CA VAL A 232 24.22 -18.98 31.68
C VAL A 232 23.32 -18.76 32.89
N ILE A 233 22.30 -17.89 32.79
CA ILE A 233 21.56 -17.43 33.97
C ILE A 233 20.58 -18.48 34.50
N ASP A 234 19.75 -19.08 33.65
CA ASP A 234 18.75 -20.07 34.05
C ASP A 234 19.45 -21.37 34.49
N LEU A 235 20.52 -21.77 33.79
CA LEU A 235 21.37 -22.88 34.19
C LEU A 235 21.93 -22.66 35.59
N GLU A 236 22.51 -21.50 35.86
CA GLU A 236 23.10 -21.20 37.16
C GLU A 236 22.03 -21.01 38.25
N THR A 237 20.87 -20.46 37.90
CA THR A 237 19.70 -20.36 38.78
C THR A 237 19.24 -21.75 39.24
N ASN A 238 19.17 -22.71 38.31
CA ASN A 238 18.79 -24.09 38.60
C ASN A 238 19.84 -24.82 39.43
N LYS A 239 21.14 -24.65 39.12
CA LYS A 239 22.23 -25.21 39.93
C LYS A 239 22.17 -24.70 41.37
N LEU A 240 22.00 -23.38 41.57
CA LEU A 240 21.89 -22.80 42.90
C LEU A 240 20.64 -23.32 43.62
N TRP A 241 19.50 -23.44 42.94
CA TRP A 241 18.28 -24.02 43.51
C TRP A 241 18.50 -25.46 43.98
N MET A 242 19.13 -26.30 43.15
CA MET A 242 19.48 -27.67 43.52
C MET A 242 20.43 -27.72 44.72
N ALA A 243 21.42 -26.82 44.78
CA ALA A 243 22.35 -26.73 45.89
C ALA A 243 21.65 -26.33 47.20
N ILE A 244 20.73 -25.36 47.15
CA ILE A 244 19.86 -24.97 48.27
C ILE A 244 19.07 -26.19 48.77
N PHE A 245 18.36 -26.86 47.85
CA PHE A 245 17.53 -28.01 48.20
C PHE A 245 18.36 -29.14 48.83
N THR A 246 19.48 -29.49 48.19
CA THR A 246 20.39 -30.54 48.68
C THR A 246 20.92 -30.20 50.07
N PHE A 247 21.40 -28.97 50.28
CA PHE A 247 21.99 -28.54 51.55
C PHE A 247 20.97 -28.56 52.71
N ILE A 248 19.71 -28.19 52.44
CA ILE A 248 18.63 -28.26 53.44
C ILE A 248 18.32 -29.70 53.83
N GLN A 249 18.27 -30.61 52.84
CA GLN A 249 17.98 -32.04 53.05
C GLN A 249 19.11 -32.80 53.74
N THR A 250 20.35 -32.33 53.65
CA THR A 250 21.49 -32.95 54.30
C THR A 250 21.30 -33.00 55.83
N PRO A 251 21.50 -34.15 56.50
CA PRO A 251 21.36 -34.25 57.95
C PRO A 251 22.31 -33.30 58.71
N ASN A 252 21.88 -32.85 59.88
CA ASN A 252 22.79 -32.17 60.79
C ASN A 252 23.85 -33.14 61.32
N LYS A 253 25.06 -32.63 61.56
CA LYS A 253 26.17 -33.34 62.19
C LYS A 253 25.73 -33.78 63.59
N LEU A 254 25.34 -35.05 63.72
CA LEU A 254 25.10 -35.65 65.03
C LEU A 254 26.44 -35.67 65.77
N SER A 255 26.45 -35.10 66.97
CA SER A 255 27.61 -35.13 67.85
C SER A 255 27.94 -36.59 68.17
N GLY A 256 29.01 -37.09 67.55
CA GLY A 256 29.66 -38.34 67.90
C GLY A 256 28.95 -39.62 67.44
N GLN A 257 29.12 -40.00 66.17
CA GLN A 257 29.37 -41.39 65.81
C GLN A 257 29.98 -41.47 64.39
N ASN A 258 31.14 -42.14 64.31
CA ASN A 258 31.82 -42.48 63.06
C ASN A 258 30.90 -43.35 62.20
N LEU A 259 30.53 -42.88 61.02
CA LEU A 259 30.09 -43.74 59.92
C LEU A 259 30.88 -43.36 58.67
N GLN A 260 31.38 -44.41 58.01
CA GLN A 260 32.32 -44.40 56.90
C GLN A 260 31.87 -43.49 55.75
N GLN A 261 32.84 -42.78 55.18
CA GLN A 261 32.72 -42.00 53.94
C GLN A 261 32.17 -42.89 52.81
N PRO A 262 31.17 -42.43 52.05
CA PRO A 262 31.08 -42.78 50.64
C PRO A 262 32.03 -41.85 49.86
N MET A 263 33.01 -42.44 49.18
CA MET A 263 33.75 -41.75 48.14
C MET A 263 32.77 -41.35 47.03
N ILE A 264 32.72 -40.05 46.70
CA ILE A 264 32.20 -39.59 45.42
C ILE A 264 33.44 -39.39 44.54
N GLU A 265 33.64 -40.29 43.58
CA GLU A 265 34.59 -40.09 42.49
C GLU A 265 34.13 -38.92 41.63
N GLU A 266 35.08 -38.03 41.32
CA GLU A 266 34.95 -37.00 40.28
C GLU A 266 34.56 -37.66 38.95
N ASN A 267 33.36 -37.36 38.47
CA ASN A 267 32.99 -37.54 37.07
C ASN A 267 32.29 -36.26 36.61
N GLU A 268 33.05 -35.41 35.92
CA GLU A 268 32.61 -34.09 35.44
C GLU A 268 31.60 -34.13 34.27
N GLU A 269 31.10 -35.28 33.81
CA GLU A 269 30.29 -35.32 32.58
C GLU A 269 29.00 -36.18 32.57
N MET A 270 28.47 -36.64 33.71
CA MET A 270 27.16 -37.33 33.70
C MET A 270 26.29 -36.96 34.91
N GLY A 271 25.34 -36.03 34.74
CA GLY A 271 24.43 -35.71 35.84
C GLY A 271 23.19 -34.85 35.57
N ALA A 272 22.99 -34.29 34.38
CA ALA A 272 21.86 -33.37 34.15
C ALA A 272 20.57 -34.04 33.61
N MET A 273 20.56 -35.35 33.32
CA MET A 273 19.43 -35.98 32.58
C MET A 273 18.79 -37.22 33.21
N LYS A 274 19.16 -37.63 34.44
CA LYS A 274 18.68 -38.90 35.02
C LYS A 274 17.84 -38.83 36.30
N ILE A 275 17.55 -37.64 36.83
CA ILE A 275 16.74 -37.50 38.07
C ILE A 275 15.27 -37.11 37.81
N PHE A 276 14.87 -36.81 36.57
CA PHE A 276 13.45 -36.62 36.23
C PHE A 276 12.65 -37.93 36.02
N GLY A 277 13.29 -39.10 36.06
CA GLY A 277 12.64 -40.40 35.83
C GLY A 277 12.18 -41.15 37.08
N LEU A 278 12.18 -40.53 38.27
CA LEU A 278 11.86 -41.22 39.55
C LEU A 278 10.73 -40.55 40.36
N LEU A 279 9.90 -39.73 39.72
CA LEU A 279 8.64 -39.23 40.31
C LEU A 279 7.39 -39.69 39.53
N GLU A 280 7.52 -40.71 38.68
CA GLU A 280 6.39 -41.44 38.08
C GLU A 280 6.34 -42.88 38.63
N ASP A 281 6.11 -43.01 39.94
CA ASP A 281 5.40 -44.15 40.52
C ASP A 281 5.47 -44.01 42.04
N GLU A 282 4.34 -43.67 42.68
CA GLU A 282 3.81 -44.44 43.80
C GLU A 282 2.49 -43.83 44.29
N ASN A 283 1.47 -44.70 44.31
CA ASN A 283 0.15 -44.55 44.92
C ASN A 283 0.16 -43.72 46.22
N PHE A 284 -0.67 -42.69 46.28
CA PHE A 284 -1.33 -42.29 47.51
C PHE A 284 -2.83 -42.17 47.28
N ASP A 285 -3.52 -43.22 47.74
CA ASP A 285 -4.95 -43.26 47.99
C ASP A 285 -5.23 -42.37 49.22
N ASP A 286 -6.03 -41.32 49.06
CA ASP A 286 -6.97 -40.83 50.07
C ASP A 286 -7.85 -39.70 49.50
N LYS A 287 -9.16 -39.98 49.38
CA LYS A 287 -10.21 -38.99 49.14
C LYS A 287 -10.54 -38.24 50.44
N PRO A 288 -11.12 -37.03 50.37
CA PRO A 288 -12.58 -36.98 50.47
C PRO A 288 -13.27 -35.99 49.49
N ILE A 289 -14.17 -36.58 48.70
CA ILE A 289 -15.58 -36.22 48.43
C ILE A 289 -16.01 -34.73 48.44
N LEU A 290 -16.58 -34.26 47.31
CA LEU A 290 -17.93 -33.67 47.16
C LEU A 290 -18.19 -33.36 45.66
N GLN A 291 -18.83 -34.28 44.93
CA GLN A 291 -20.23 -34.23 44.47
C GLN A 291 -20.58 -33.12 43.47
N GLY A 292 -21.02 -33.56 42.28
CA GLY A 292 -21.57 -32.75 41.21
C GLY A 292 -21.75 -33.58 39.94
N GLU A 293 -22.71 -34.50 39.97
CA GLU A 293 -23.10 -35.39 38.89
C GLU A 293 -23.53 -34.69 37.59
N GLN A 294 -23.22 -35.38 36.48
CA GLN A 294 -23.97 -35.46 35.22
C GLN A 294 -24.03 -34.21 34.32
N MET A 295 -23.37 -34.30 33.16
CA MET A 295 -24.09 -34.60 31.92
C MET A 295 -23.15 -35.23 30.88
N ALA A 296 -23.43 -36.48 30.54
CA ALA A 296 -22.93 -37.11 29.34
C ALA A 296 -23.86 -36.74 28.17
N SER A 297 -23.31 -36.21 27.08
CA SER A 297 -23.54 -36.78 25.74
C SER A 297 -22.58 -36.19 24.68
N THR A 298 -21.98 -37.12 23.92
CA THR A 298 -21.63 -37.00 22.49
C THR A 298 -20.66 -35.90 22.03
N ASN A 299 -19.37 -36.25 21.86
CA ASN A 299 -18.80 -36.64 20.55
C ASN A 299 -17.27 -36.70 20.61
N GLN A 300 -16.70 -37.60 19.81
CA GLN A 300 -15.30 -38.05 19.79
C GLN A 300 -14.27 -36.95 19.41
N GLN A 301 -14.01 -35.99 20.30
CA GLN A 301 -12.91 -35.00 20.16
C GLN A 301 -12.00 -34.86 21.39
N ASN A 302 -12.15 -35.71 22.41
CA ASN A 302 -11.17 -35.87 23.49
C ASN A 302 -10.16 -36.95 23.04
N GLN A 303 -8.84 -36.75 22.93
CA GLN A 303 -7.93 -35.75 23.48
C GLN A 303 -6.81 -35.51 22.45
N LEU A 304 -6.94 -34.51 21.57
CA LEU A 304 -5.75 -34.00 20.87
C LEU A 304 -4.99 -33.13 21.87
N SER A 305 -3.67 -33.33 22.00
CA SER A 305 -2.84 -32.40 22.75
C SER A 305 -3.04 -30.99 22.22
N GLU A 306 -2.95 -29.97 23.08
CA GLU A 306 -3.18 -28.59 22.67
C GLU A 306 -2.28 -28.18 21.49
N SER A 307 -1.06 -28.72 21.43
CA SER A 307 -0.15 -28.55 20.29
C SER A 307 -0.74 -29.05 18.97
N VAL A 308 -1.34 -30.25 18.97
CA VAL A 308 -1.99 -30.80 17.76
C VAL A 308 -3.24 -30.00 17.40
N ARG A 309 -4.01 -29.54 18.39
CA ARG A 309 -5.17 -28.66 18.16
C ARG A 309 -4.75 -27.34 17.52
N LEU A 310 -3.70 -26.71 18.03
CA LEU A 310 -3.16 -25.47 17.48
C LEU A 310 -2.69 -25.65 16.04
N ASN A 311 -1.90 -26.69 15.75
CA ASN A 311 -1.41 -26.97 14.40
C ASN A 311 -2.56 -27.21 13.40
N ASN A 312 -3.58 -27.98 13.79
CA ASN A 312 -4.77 -28.17 12.95
C ASN A 312 -5.52 -26.86 12.70
N LEU A 313 -5.62 -25.99 13.71
CA LEU A 313 -6.28 -24.69 13.58
C LEU A 313 -5.49 -23.73 12.68
N ILE A 314 -4.15 -23.73 12.78
CA ILE A 314 -3.26 -22.98 11.88
C ILE A 314 -3.49 -23.41 10.43
N LEU A 315 -3.49 -24.73 10.14
CA LEU A 315 -3.73 -25.24 8.80
C LEU A 315 -5.10 -24.81 8.24
N GLN A 316 -6.15 -24.88 9.07
CA GLN A 316 -7.48 -24.39 8.69
C GLN A 316 -7.46 -22.89 8.38
N ALA A 317 -6.82 -22.08 9.23
CA ALA A 317 -6.72 -20.64 9.07
C ALA A 317 -5.90 -20.24 7.84
N GLN A 318 -4.83 -20.97 7.52
CA GLN A 318 -4.00 -20.75 6.33
C GLN A 318 -4.77 -20.99 5.02
N ALA A 319 -5.69 -21.96 5.03
CA ALA A 319 -6.56 -22.27 3.89
C ALA A 319 -7.58 -21.15 3.59
N ILE A 320 -7.87 -20.28 4.58
CA ILE A 320 -8.74 -19.12 4.39
C ILE A 320 -8.03 -18.08 3.51
N GLY A 321 -8.62 -17.85 2.34
CA GLY A 321 -8.29 -16.74 1.45
C GLY A 321 -9.09 -15.48 1.78
N GLN A 322 -8.70 -14.33 1.23
CA GLN A 322 -9.41 -13.07 1.46
C GLN A 322 -10.86 -13.13 0.93
N GLY A 323 -11.05 -13.70 -0.27
CA GLY A 323 -12.31 -13.58 -0.99
C GLY A 323 -12.72 -12.11 -1.15
N ASN A 324 -14.01 -11.82 -1.01
CA ASN A 324 -14.53 -10.45 -1.13
C ASN A 324 -14.46 -9.64 0.17
N LYS A 325 -13.75 -10.11 1.18
CA LYS A 325 -13.68 -9.41 2.47
C LYS A 325 -12.68 -8.26 2.44
N ALA A 326 -12.84 -7.36 3.40
CA ALA A 326 -11.95 -6.21 3.55
C ALA A 326 -10.51 -6.65 3.85
N ILE A 327 -9.54 -5.96 3.24
CA ILE A 327 -8.12 -6.30 3.39
C ILE A 327 -7.60 -6.14 4.82
N ASN A 328 -8.15 -5.20 5.59
CA ASN A 328 -7.80 -5.05 7.00
C ASN A 328 -8.24 -6.27 7.83
N ALA A 329 -9.41 -6.84 7.57
CA ALA A 329 -9.89 -8.05 8.25
C ALA A 329 -9.00 -9.25 7.90
N TYR A 330 -8.66 -9.40 6.61
CA TYR A 330 -7.74 -10.45 6.16
C TYR A 330 -6.34 -10.29 6.75
N ALA A 331 -5.83 -9.07 6.82
CA ALA A 331 -4.55 -8.76 7.45
C ALA A 331 -4.53 -9.14 8.93
N THR A 332 -5.60 -8.85 9.67
CA THR A 332 -5.74 -9.24 11.09
C THR A 332 -5.72 -10.76 11.26
N LEU A 333 -6.43 -11.51 10.42
CA LEU A 333 -6.38 -12.97 10.44
C LEU A 333 -4.96 -13.48 10.18
N LYS A 334 -4.26 -12.94 9.18
CA LYS A 334 -2.89 -13.38 8.82
C LYS A 334 -1.86 -13.06 9.90
N LYS A 335 -2.02 -11.97 10.62
CA LYS A 335 -1.23 -11.66 11.82
C LYS A 335 -1.43 -12.68 12.94
N ALA A 336 -2.68 -13.06 13.21
CA ALA A 336 -3.00 -14.09 14.22
C ALA A 336 -2.42 -15.46 13.84
N ILE A 337 -2.45 -15.80 12.55
CA ILE A 337 -1.83 -17.02 12.00
C ILE A 337 -0.31 -16.99 12.26
N GLY A 338 0.37 -15.91 11.86
CA GLY A 338 1.82 -15.78 12.07
C GLY A 338 2.21 -15.87 13.55
N TYR A 339 1.46 -15.23 14.44
CA TYR A 339 1.68 -15.34 15.89
C TYR A 339 1.53 -16.78 16.39
N ALA A 340 0.48 -17.49 15.95
CA ALA A 340 0.23 -18.88 16.31
C ALA A 340 1.33 -19.83 15.78
N GLU A 341 1.82 -19.62 14.56
CA GLU A 341 2.97 -20.34 13.98
C GLU A 341 4.25 -20.11 14.79
N GLY A 342 4.49 -18.85 15.16
CA GLY A 342 5.58 -18.45 16.04
C GLY A 342 5.56 -19.25 17.34
N ILE A 343 4.40 -19.39 17.99
CA ILE A 343 4.26 -20.18 19.22
C ILE A 343 4.38 -21.68 18.97
N ALA A 344 3.74 -22.20 17.93
CA ALA A 344 3.81 -23.62 17.59
C ALA A 344 5.25 -24.09 17.32
N SER A 345 6.11 -23.22 16.75
CA SER A 345 7.52 -23.53 16.43
C SER A 345 8.44 -23.65 17.65
N VAL A 346 7.98 -23.22 18.83
CA VAL A 346 8.80 -23.11 20.05
C VAL A 346 8.24 -23.92 21.21
N TYR A 347 7.01 -24.40 21.09
CA TYR A 347 6.34 -25.16 22.13
C TYR A 347 6.97 -26.56 22.28
N THR A 348 7.69 -26.76 23.38
CA THR A 348 8.26 -28.05 23.80
C THR A 348 7.47 -28.67 24.96
N SER A 349 7.00 -27.86 25.91
CA SER A 349 6.04 -28.24 26.96
C SER A 349 5.40 -26.99 27.61
N GLU A 350 4.27 -27.18 28.29
CA GLU A 350 3.55 -26.13 29.06
C GLU A 350 4.36 -25.57 30.24
N HIS A 351 5.39 -26.28 30.71
CA HIS A 351 6.25 -25.85 31.83
C HIS A 351 7.40 -24.94 31.40
N GLU A 352 7.76 -24.90 30.11
CA GLU A 352 8.89 -24.11 29.61
C GLU A 352 8.47 -22.80 28.93
N ASN A 353 7.16 -22.56 28.75
CA ASN A 353 6.65 -21.38 28.06
C ASN A 353 5.49 -20.75 28.86
N PRO A 354 5.60 -19.48 29.31
CA PRO A 354 4.53 -18.83 30.07
C PRO A 354 3.25 -18.60 29.25
N ILE A 355 3.31 -18.77 27.92
CA ILE A 355 2.16 -18.61 27.03
C ILE A 355 1.33 -19.90 26.99
N SER A 356 0.12 -19.84 27.53
CA SER A 356 -0.86 -20.93 27.47
C SER A 356 -1.30 -21.18 26.02
N LEU A 357 -1.10 -22.41 25.52
CA LEU A 357 -1.59 -22.83 24.20
C LEU A 357 -3.11 -22.67 24.07
N THR A 358 -3.86 -22.92 25.15
CA THR A 358 -5.29 -22.63 25.20
C THR A 358 -5.60 -21.19 24.79
N THR A 359 -4.83 -20.20 25.27
CA THR A 359 -5.05 -18.78 24.96
C THR A 359 -4.84 -18.51 23.47
N VAL A 360 -3.76 -19.04 22.90
CA VAL A 360 -3.42 -18.88 21.47
C VAL A 360 -4.48 -19.52 20.57
N ILE A 361 -4.96 -20.70 20.95
CA ILE A 361 -6.05 -21.40 20.25
C ILE A 361 -7.32 -20.55 20.26
N VAL A 362 -7.69 -20.00 21.42
CA VAL A 362 -8.87 -19.13 21.57
C VAL A 362 -8.73 -17.88 20.72
N ASP A 363 -7.57 -17.23 20.73
CA ASP A 363 -7.31 -15.99 19.97
C ASP A 363 -7.32 -16.25 18.46
N LEU A 364 -6.70 -17.34 17.99
CA LEU A 364 -6.72 -17.71 16.58
C LEU A 364 -8.15 -18.08 16.12
N GLN A 365 -8.89 -18.84 16.93
CA GLN A 365 -10.29 -19.16 16.64
C GLN A 365 -11.15 -17.90 16.56
N LYS A 366 -10.95 -16.97 17.50
CA LYS A 366 -11.64 -15.68 17.48
C LYS A 366 -11.29 -14.88 16.22
N ALA A 367 -10.03 -14.87 15.79
CA ALA A 367 -9.64 -14.18 14.55
C ALA A 367 -10.29 -14.80 13.30
N ILE A 368 -10.41 -16.13 13.25
CA ILE A 368 -11.14 -16.86 12.19
C ILE A 368 -12.62 -16.46 12.20
N ASP A 369 -13.26 -16.49 13.36
CA ASP A 369 -14.69 -16.19 13.51
C ASP A 369 -14.99 -14.71 13.18
N ASP A 370 -14.15 -13.79 13.64
CA ASP A 370 -14.27 -12.36 13.37
C ASP A 370 -14.11 -12.09 11.86
N PHE A 371 -13.14 -12.74 11.20
CA PHE A 371 -12.98 -12.66 9.75
C PHE A 371 -14.22 -13.20 9.02
N ALA A 372 -14.74 -14.36 9.42
CA ALA A 372 -15.93 -14.98 8.82
C ALA A 372 -17.17 -14.07 8.92
N LYS A 373 -17.32 -13.34 10.03
CA LYS A 373 -18.41 -12.39 10.27
C LYS A 373 -18.30 -11.09 9.48
N THR A 374 -17.13 -10.75 8.95
CA THR A 374 -16.98 -9.51 8.17
C THR A 374 -17.78 -9.59 6.87
N ASN A 375 -18.46 -8.50 6.52
CA ASN A 375 -19.23 -8.43 5.28
C ASN A 375 -18.32 -8.42 4.05
N ASP A 376 -18.80 -9.05 2.99
CA ASP A 376 -18.17 -8.97 1.69
C ASP A 376 -18.36 -7.54 1.12
N LEU A 377 -17.28 -7.00 0.56
CA LEU A 377 -17.22 -5.71 -0.10
C LEU A 377 -17.40 -5.87 -1.60
N LYS A 378 -18.10 -4.91 -2.20
CA LYS A 378 -18.22 -4.78 -3.66
C LYS A 378 -17.01 -4.05 -4.24
N ALA A 379 -16.70 -4.32 -5.49
CA ALA A 379 -15.72 -3.53 -6.25
C ALA A 379 -16.19 -2.07 -6.35
N ASN A 380 -15.27 -1.12 -6.22
CA ASN A 380 -15.54 0.29 -6.44
C ASN A 380 -15.64 0.58 -7.95
N LYS A 381 -16.81 1.06 -8.40
CA LYS A 381 -17.12 1.37 -9.80
C LYS A 381 -17.30 2.87 -10.08
N ASP A 382 -16.97 3.74 -9.13
CA ASP A 382 -17.24 5.19 -9.24
C ASP A 382 -16.54 5.82 -10.45
N ASN A 383 -15.30 5.39 -10.72
CA ASN A 383 -14.54 5.85 -11.88
C ASN A 383 -15.21 5.47 -13.21
N LEU A 384 -15.87 4.31 -13.29
CA LEU A 384 -16.61 3.91 -14.49
C LEU A 384 -17.83 4.81 -14.71
N THR A 385 -18.53 5.19 -13.63
CA THR A 385 -19.66 6.14 -13.69
C THR A 385 -19.21 7.52 -14.19
N LEU A 386 -18.05 7.99 -13.72
CA LEU A 386 -17.46 9.24 -14.20
C LEU A 386 -17.11 9.16 -15.70
N LEU A 387 -16.45 8.08 -16.12
CA LEU A 387 -16.07 7.88 -17.53
C LEU A 387 -17.30 7.77 -18.44
N LYS A 388 -18.35 7.09 -18.01
CA LYS A 388 -19.64 7.03 -18.73
C LYS A 388 -20.20 8.43 -18.98
N THR A 389 -20.18 9.29 -17.96
CA THR A 389 -20.63 10.68 -18.07
C THR A 389 -19.76 11.48 -19.05
N GLN A 390 -18.44 11.31 -18.99
CA GLN A 390 -17.51 11.96 -19.92
C GLN A 390 -17.75 11.52 -21.37
N ILE A 391 -17.88 10.21 -21.63
CA ILE A 391 -18.13 9.69 -22.98
C ILE A 391 -19.45 10.22 -23.53
N ASN A 392 -20.52 10.21 -22.74
CA ASN A 392 -21.82 10.76 -23.17
C ASN A 392 -21.72 12.25 -23.54
N GLY A 393 -20.95 13.03 -22.77
CA GLY A 393 -20.66 14.43 -23.10
C GLY A 393 -19.88 14.59 -24.41
N ILE A 394 -18.90 13.72 -24.66
CA ILE A 394 -18.11 13.71 -25.90
C ILE A 394 -18.98 13.34 -27.10
N LEU A 395 -19.83 12.32 -26.96
CA LEU A 395 -20.72 11.85 -28.03
C LEU A 395 -21.73 12.94 -28.43
N GLY A 396 -22.12 13.83 -27.53
CA GLY A 396 -22.93 15.01 -27.86
C GLY A 396 -22.25 16.02 -28.80
N LEU A 397 -20.93 15.94 -28.99
CA LEU A 397 -20.11 16.85 -29.82
C LEU A 397 -19.44 16.12 -31.00
N ASN A 398 -19.96 14.95 -31.37
CA ASN A 398 -19.28 14.03 -32.29
C ASN A 398 -19.36 14.38 -33.78
N HIS A 399 -20.16 15.38 -34.17
CA HIS A 399 -20.43 15.70 -35.58
C HIS A 399 -19.18 16.06 -36.39
N PHE A 400 -18.11 16.52 -35.74
CA PHE A 400 -16.83 16.82 -36.40
C PHE A 400 -15.86 15.61 -36.50
N ARG A 401 -16.26 14.43 -36.01
CA ARG A 401 -15.38 13.26 -35.84
C ARG A 401 -15.76 12.16 -36.82
N THR A 402 -14.78 11.33 -37.19
CA THR A 402 -14.98 10.19 -38.09
C THR A 402 -15.95 9.17 -37.48
N ASP A 403 -16.71 8.46 -38.32
CA ASP A 403 -17.67 7.46 -37.83
C ASP A 403 -16.96 6.33 -37.06
N ASN A 404 -15.73 6.01 -37.46
CA ASN A 404 -14.87 5.06 -36.76
C ASN A 404 -14.49 5.55 -35.34
N ALA A 405 -14.22 6.85 -35.17
CA ALA A 405 -13.96 7.46 -33.86
C ALA A 405 -15.16 7.29 -32.92
N VAL A 406 -16.35 7.58 -33.45
CA VAL A 406 -17.62 7.49 -32.72
C VAL A 406 -17.95 6.04 -32.36
N ALA A 407 -17.76 5.11 -33.29
CA ALA A 407 -17.95 3.68 -33.03
C ALA A 407 -17.02 3.17 -31.92
N THR A 408 -15.77 3.65 -31.88
CA THR A 408 -14.80 3.26 -30.84
C THR A 408 -15.25 3.75 -29.45
N LEU A 409 -15.76 4.99 -29.34
CA LEU A 409 -16.33 5.51 -28.09
C LEU A 409 -17.58 4.73 -27.65
N ASN A 410 -18.48 4.40 -28.57
CA ASN A 410 -19.66 3.59 -28.27
C ASN A 410 -19.28 2.20 -27.75
N SER A 411 -18.24 1.58 -28.33
CA SER A 411 -17.69 0.32 -27.83
C SER A 411 -17.18 0.44 -26.38
N ALA A 412 -16.48 1.55 -26.06
CA ALA A 412 -16.05 1.83 -24.70
C ALA A 412 -17.23 2.01 -23.73
N LEU A 413 -18.28 2.71 -24.15
CA LEU A 413 -19.51 2.87 -23.36
C LEU A 413 -20.18 1.52 -23.06
N ASN A 414 -20.33 0.67 -24.08
CA ASN A 414 -20.88 -0.68 -23.91
C ASN A 414 -20.06 -1.50 -22.92
N LYS A 415 -18.73 -1.39 -22.96
CA LYS A 415 -17.85 -2.10 -22.03
C LYS A 415 -18.03 -1.62 -20.59
N ILE A 416 -18.20 -0.32 -20.38
CA ILE A 416 -18.52 0.24 -19.06
C ILE A 416 -19.83 -0.35 -18.55
N GLU A 417 -20.88 -0.37 -19.38
CA GLU A 417 -22.20 -0.87 -18.99
C GLU A 417 -22.19 -2.36 -18.65
N GLU A 418 -21.45 -3.16 -19.43
CA GLU A 418 -21.22 -4.58 -19.15
C GLU A 418 -20.62 -4.78 -17.74
N ILE A 419 -19.54 -4.05 -17.41
CA ILE A 419 -18.88 -4.16 -16.10
C ILE A 419 -19.73 -3.56 -14.97
N GLN A 420 -20.48 -2.50 -15.24
CA GLN A 420 -21.41 -1.91 -14.26
C GLN A 420 -22.51 -2.90 -13.88
N GLY A 421 -23.04 -3.67 -14.84
CA GLY A 421 -24.08 -4.68 -14.61
C GLY A 421 -23.63 -5.95 -13.89
N GLN A 422 -22.32 -6.25 -13.84
CA GLN A 422 -21.79 -7.44 -13.18
C GLN A 422 -21.78 -7.32 -11.65
N ASP A 423 -22.07 -8.38 -10.91
CA ASP A 423 -21.95 -8.38 -9.45
C ASP A 423 -20.50 -8.67 -9.00
N LEU A 424 -19.63 -7.67 -9.10
CA LEU A 424 -18.20 -7.80 -8.80
C LEU A 424 -17.89 -7.48 -7.33
N GLY A 425 -17.17 -8.39 -6.68
CA GLY A 425 -16.62 -8.18 -5.34
C GLY A 425 -15.25 -7.52 -5.35
N ILE A 426 -14.76 -7.08 -4.19
CA ILE A 426 -13.46 -6.38 -4.08
C ILE A 426 -12.26 -7.24 -4.55
N SER A 427 -12.37 -8.57 -4.50
CA SER A 427 -11.33 -9.46 -5.07
C SER A 427 -11.18 -9.34 -6.59
N GLN A 428 -12.19 -8.76 -7.26
CA GLN A 428 -12.26 -8.56 -8.70
C GLN A 428 -12.05 -7.09 -9.08
N GLN A 429 -11.53 -6.26 -8.17
CA GLN A 429 -11.29 -4.83 -8.42
C GLN A 429 -10.39 -4.59 -9.64
N ASP A 430 -9.43 -5.48 -9.90
CA ASP A 430 -8.54 -5.38 -11.06
C ASP A 430 -9.28 -5.37 -12.41
N ILE A 431 -10.41 -6.08 -12.53
CA ILE A 431 -11.25 -6.06 -13.74
C ILE A 431 -11.83 -4.66 -13.96
N VAL A 432 -12.29 -4.02 -12.89
CA VAL A 432 -12.82 -2.66 -12.93
C VAL A 432 -11.72 -1.65 -13.28
N ASP A 433 -10.57 -1.76 -12.61
CA ASP A 433 -9.45 -0.85 -12.79
C ASP A 433 -8.85 -0.95 -14.21
N GLN A 434 -8.70 -2.16 -14.74
CA GLN A 434 -8.27 -2.38 -16.13
C GLN A 434 -9.26 -1.81 -17.14
N THR A 435 -10.57 -1.93 -16.87
CA THR A 435 -11.60 -1.34 -17.73
C THR A 435 -11.54 0.19 -17.71
N VAL A 436 -11.39 0.80 -16.55
CA VAL A 436 -11.18 2.25 -16.40
C VAL A 436 -10.00 2.72 -17.24
N ILE A 437 -8.88 1.99 -17.17
CA ILE A 437 -7.66 2.28 -17.95
C ILE A 437 -7.93 2.18 -19.46
N ALA A 438 -8.51 1.07 -19.92
CA ALA A 438 -8.78 0.84 -21.33
C ALA A 438 -9.69 1.92 -21.92
N VAL A 439 -10.74 2.28 -21.19
CA VAL A 439 -11.68 3.33 -21.58
C VAL A 439 -11.01 4.71 -21.66
N ARG A 440 -10.17 5.07 -20.68
CA ARG A 440 -9.42 6.33 -20.71
C ARG A 440 -8.51 6.43 -21.94
N ASN A 441 -7.86 5.33 -22.32
CA ASN A 441 -7.05 5.28 -23.54
C ASN A 441 -7.87 5.55 -24.79
N ILE A 442 -9.08 4.98 -24.85
CA ILE A 442 -9.99 5.23 -25.97
C ILE A 442 -10.39 6.70 -26.04
N ILE A 443 -10.68 7.34 -24.90
CA ILE A 443 -10.98 8.78 -24.85
C ILE A 443 -9.78 9.61 -25.33
N ILE A 444 -8.57 9.31 -24.87
CA ILE A 444 -7.35 10.01 -25.31
C ILE A 444 -7.14 9.84 -26.82
N ALA A 445 -7.23 8.61 -27.31
CA ALA A 445 -7.09 8.29 -28.72
C ALA A 445 -8.15 9.01 -29.57
N PHE A 446 -9.38 9.11 -29.08
CA PHE A 446 -10.45 9.85 -29.74
C PHE A 446 -10.10 11.33 -29.95
N TYR A 447 -9.52 11.99 -28.94
CA TYR A 447 -9.09 13.39 -29.08
C TYR A 447 -7.88 13.58 -29.99
N ALA A 448 -7.02 12.56 -30.11
CA ALA A 448 -5.85 12.58 -30.98
C ALA A 448 -6.20 12.36 -32.46
N GLN A 449 -7.40 11.88 -32.79
CA GLN A 449 -7.79 11.65 -34.18
C GLN A 449 -8.06 12.97 -34.92
N PRO A 450 -7.69 13.05 -36.22
CA PRO A 450 -8.03 14.19 -37.05
C PRO A 450 -9.55 14.36 -37.15
N LEU A 451 -9.98 15.60 -37.31
CA LEU A 451 -11.37 15.92 -37.62
C LEU A 451 -11.72 15.44 -39.04
N LYS A 452 -13.02 15.27 -39.30
CA LYS A 452 -13.52 15.12 -40.67
C LYS A 452 -13.09 16.33 -41.51
N GLU A 453 -12.84 16.12 -42.80
CA GLU A 453 -12.75 17.23 -43.75
C GLU A 453 -14.09 17.96 -43.80
N ALA A 454 -14.05 19.27 -44.07
CA ALA A 454 -15.27 20.01 -44.34
C ALA A 454 -15.92 19.54 -45.65
N ASP A 455 -17.23 19.72 -45.77
CA ASP A 455 -17.99 19.42 -46.97
C ASP A 455 -17.94 20.62 -47.92
N TYR A 456 -17.42 20.40 -49.13
CA TYR A 456 -17.29 21.41 -50.18
C TYR A 456 -18.24 21.16 -51.35
N SER A 457 -19.07 20.11 -51.32
CA SER A 457 -19.84 19.68 -52.49
C SER A 457 -20.74 20.77 -53.07
N LYS A 458 -21.43 21.54 -52.21
CA LYS A 458 -22.28 22.64 -52.66
C LYS A 458 -21.48 23.86 -53.15
N LEU A 459 -20.38 24.20 -52.48
CA LEU A 459 -19.48 25.25 -52.98
C LEU A 459 -18.91 24.90 -54.35
N ASP A 460 -18.60 23.62 -54.59
CA ASP A 460 -18.08 23.12 -55.87
C ASP A 460 -19.10 23.30 -57.00
N GLU A 461 -20.37 22.96 -56.76
CA GLU A 461 -21.47 23.20 -57.70
C GLU A 461 -21.61 24.70 -58.03
N LEU A 462 -21.60 25.58 -57.01
CA LEU A 462 -21.73 27.03 -57.22
C LEU A 462 -20.52 27.64 -57.95
N ILE A 463 -19.32 27.08 -57.75
CA ILE A 463 -18.11 27.52 -58.45
C ILE A 463 -18.22 27.19 -59.94
N GLU A 464 -18.69 25.99 -60.29
CA GLU A 464 -18.88 25.56 -61.68
C GLU A 464 -19.92 26.46 -62.38
N GLU A 465 -21.06 26.69 -61.73
CA GLU A 465 -22.11 27.58 -62.25
C GLU A 465 -21.61 29.02 -62.48
N ALA A 466 -20.89 29.59 -61.52
CA ALA A 466 -20.32 30.94 -61.66
C ALA A 466 -19.26 31.02 -62.77
N GLN A 467 -18.49 29.95 -63.01
CA GLN A 467 -17.51 29.88 -64.08
C GLN A 467 -18.17 29.82 -65.46
N ASP A 468 -19.24 29.04 -65.59
CA ASP A 468 -20.03 28.94 -66.82
C ASP A 468 -20.68 30.29 -67.17
N LEU A 469 -21.32 30.94 -66.20
CA LEU A 469 -21.94 32.26 -66.38
C LEU A 469 -20.95 33.36 -66.81
N LEU A 470 -19.72 33.32 -66.31
CA LEU A 470 -18.68 34.27 -66.69
C LEU A 470 -18.09 34.00 -68.09
N SER A 471 -18.20 32.77 -68.60
CA SER A 471 -17.68 32.37 -69.91
C SER A 471 -18.58 32.81 -71.07
N ASP A 472 -19.89 32.93 -70.83
CA ASP A 472 -20.93 33.29 -71.83
C ASP A 472 -21.40 34.78 -71.76
N ASN A 473 -20.58 35.67 -71.19
CA ASN A 473 -21.06 36.92 -70.62
C ASN A 473 -21.13 38.15 -71.56
N ASN A 474 -22.35 38.67 -71.76
CA ASN A 474 -22.67 39.95 -72.41
C ASN A 474 -23.29 41.00 -71.46
N LYS A 475 -23.13 40.86 -70.13
CA LYS A 475 -23.78 41.65 -69.08
C LYS A 475 -22.95 42.88 -68.69
N GLU A 476 -23.47 43.70 -67.78
CA GLU A 476 -22.75 44.89 -67.30
C GLU A 476 -21.43 44.56 -66.60
N ILE A 477 -20.46 45.48 -66.71
CA ILE A 477 -19.10 45.32 -66.17
C ILE A 477 -19.14 45.17 -64.63
N GLU A 478 -20.01 45.90 -63.94
CA GLU A 478 -20.06 45.91 -62.47
C GLU A 478 -20.52 44.56 -61.91
N ILE A 479 -21.61 44.00 -62.44
CA ILE A 479 -22.11 42.69 -61.98
C ILE A 479 -21.13 41.56 -62.33
N THR A 480 -20.47 41.67 -63.49
CA THR A 480 -19.40 40.75 -63.92
C THR A 480 -18.22 40.76 -62.96
N GLN A 481 -17.72 41.94 -62.60
CA GLN A 481 -16.61 42.08 -61.65
C GLN A 481 -16.99 41.56 -60.27
N ARG A 482 -18.23 41.80 -59.84
CA ARG A 482 -18.71 41.32 -58.55
C ARG A 482 -18.79 39.79 -58.49
N LEU A 483 -19.30 39.14 -59.53
CA LEU A 483 -19.31 37.68 -59.64
C LEU A 483 -17.88 37.11 -59.67
N ALA A 484 -16.99 37.68 -60.47
CA ALA A 484 -15.58 37.27 -60.53
C ALA A 484 -14.86 37.40 -59.17
N ASN A 485 -15.12 38.47 -58.42
CA ASN A 485 -14.57 38.65 -57.09
C ASN A 485 -15.08 37.61 -56.08
N GLN A 486 -16.36 37.25 -56.15
CA GLN A 486 -16.93 36.22 -55.27
C GLN A 486 -16.44 34.82 -55.64
N LEU A 487 -16.33 34.52 -56.94
CA LEU A 487 -15.72 33.29 -57.42
C LEU A 487 -14.24 33.17 -56.96
N ALA A 488 -13.48 34.26 -56.96
CA ALA A 488 -12.11 34.26 -56.45
C ALA A 488 -12.03 33.93 -54.95
N LYS A 489 -12.96 34.46 -54.13
CA LYS A 489 -13.06 34.13 -52.70
C LYS A 489 -13.44 32.67 -52.48
N ALA A 490 -14.39 32.14 -53.24
CA ALA A 490 -14.79 30.73 -53.19
C ALA A 490 -13.61 29.80 -53.50
N ASN A 491 -12.88 30.08 -54.57
CA ASN A 491 -11.66 29.33 -54.91
C ASN A 491 -10.58 29.45 -53.82
N HIS A 492 -10.42 30.63 -53.21
CA HIS A 492 -9.47 30.80 -52.11
C HIS A 492 -9.85 29.94 -50.89
N ILE A 493 -11.13 29.88 -50.50
CA ILE A 493 -11.60 29.04 -49.40
C ILE A 493 -11.29 27.55 -49.63
N LYS A 494 -11.38 27.05 -50.88
CA LYS A 494 -10.96 25.67 -51.20
C LYS A 494 -9.48 25.41 -50.93
N THR A 495 -8.62 26.41 -51.14
CA THR A 495 -7.17 26.24 -50.89
C THR A 495 -6.81 26.11 -49.41
N LEU A 496 -7.72 26.44 -48.50
CA LEU A 496 -7.47 26.39 -47.06
C LEU A 496 -7.64 24.99 -46.45
N ASN A 497 -8.22 24.02 -47.18
CA ASN A 497 -8.45 22.64 -46.71
C ASN A 497 -9.08 22.59 -45.30
N LEU A 498 -10.18 23.31 -45.13
CA LEU A 498 -10.85 23.50 -43.85
C LEU A 498 -11.39 22.17 -43.30
N LYS A 499 -11.49 22.08 -41.98
CA LYS A 499 -12.04 20.91 -41.29
C LYS A 499 -13.52 21.10 -40.97
N ALA A 500 -14.22 20.02 -40.63
CA ALA A 500 -15.66 20.04 -40.36
C ALA A 500 -16.08 21.04 -39.26
N ASN A 501 -15.20 21.38 -38.31
CA ASN A 501 -15.46 22.40 -37.29
C ASN A 501 -15.36 23.85 -37.81
N GLU A 502 -14.98 24.02 -39.08
CA GLU A 502 -14.86 25.29 -39.79
C GLU A 502 -15.89 25.40 -40.92
N GLN A 503 -16.86 24.47 -41.00
CA GLN A 503 -17.90 24.40 -42.04
C GLN A 503 -18.64 25.73 -42.24
N GLU A 504 -18.89 26.48 -41.16
CA GLU A 504 -19.56 27.79 -41.21
C GLU A 504 -18.83 28.78 -42.14
N GLN A 505 -17.51 28.69 -42.28
CA GLN A 505 -16.75 29.56 -43.19
C GLN A 505 -17.05 29.25 -44.66
N ILE A 506 -17.28 27.97 -44.99
CA ILE A 506 -17.68 27.54 -46.34
C ILE A 506 -19.12 27.98 -46.60
N GLU A 507 -20.03 27.70 -45.66
CA GLU A 507 -21.45 28.06 -45.77
C GLU A 507 -21.65 29.57 -45.98
N LEU A 508 -20.87 30.42 -45.32
CA LEU A 508 -20.92 31.87 -45.52
C LEU A 508 -20.55 32.27 -46.96
N VAL A 509 -19.52 31.64 -47.53
CA VAL A 509 -19.10 31.92 -48.91
C VAL A 509 -20.07 31.34 -49.93
N GLU A 510 -20.64 30.15 -49.67
CA GLU A 510 -21.74 29.59 -50.47
C GLU A 510 -22.93 30.56 -50.53
N ILE A 511 -23.33 31.13 -49.39
CA ILE A 511 -24.44 32.10 -49.33
C ILE A 511 -24.12 33.37 -50.14
N GLU A 512 -22.89 33.90 -50.03
CA GLU A 512 -22.49 35.10 -50.78
C GLU A 512 -22.40 34.85 -52.28
N LEU A 513 -21.86 33.70 -52.69
CA LEU A 513 -21.70 33.34 -54.10
C LEU A 513 -23.06 33.07 -54.74
N SER A 514 -23.91 32.26 -54.10
CA SER A 514 -25.27 31.97 -54.57
C SER A 514 -26.09 33.25 -54.78
N LYS A 515 -26.08 34.18 -53.82
CA LYS A 515 -26.75 35.49 -53.98
C LYS A 515 -26.21 36.32 -55.15
N THR A 516 -24.92 36.19 -55.44
CA THR A 516 -24.28 36.95 -56.52
C THR A 516 -24.59 36.32 -57.88
N ILE A 517 -24.67 34.99 -57.97
CA ILE A 517 -25.17 34.25 -59.13
C ILE A 517 -26.61 34.68 -59.44
N GLU A 518 -27.52 34.60 -58.46
CA GLU A 518 -28.92 35.01 -58.64
C GLU A 518 -29.04 36.45 -59.18
N GLN A 519 -28.24 37.37 -58.65
CA GLN A 519 -28.22 38.77 -59.12
C GLN A 519 -27.65 38.91 -60.54
N PHE A 520 -26.65 38.11 -60.88
CA PHE A 520 -26.07 38.11 -62.22
C PHE A 520 -27.06 37.60 -63.27
N GLU A 521 -27.85 36.57 -62.95
CA GLU A 521 -28.84 36.00 -63.86
C GLU A 521 -29.97 36.97 -64.21
N ILE A 522 -30.47 37.75 -63.24
CA ILE A 522 -31.58 38.70 -63.43
C ILE A 522 -31.16 40.01 -64.13
N GLU A 523 -29.86 40.34 -64.16
CA GLU A 523 -29.38 41.60 -64.76
C GLU A 523 -29.57 41.61 -66.29
N PRO A 524 -29.96 42.70 -66.96
CA PRO A 524 -30.14 42.72 -68.40
C PRO A 524 -28.82 42.50 -69.17
N ILE A 525 -28.92 41.89 -70.36
CA ILE A 525 -27.79 41.81 -71.30
C ILE A 525 -27.50 43.21 -71.87
N ARG A 526 -26.23 43.61 -71.99
CA ARG A 526 -25.86 44.80 -72.75
C ARG A 526 -26.18 44.56 -74.22
N VAL A 527 -27.16 45.30 -74.73
CA VAL A 527 -27.55 45.33 -76.16
C VAL A 527 -26.49 46.06 -76.99
#